data_AF-R1D8T1-F1
#
_entry.id   AF-R1D8T1-F1
#
_cell.length_a   1.000
_cell.length_b   1.000
_cell.length_c   1.000
_cell.angle_alpha   90.00
_cell.angle_beta   90.00
_cell.angle_gamma   90.00
#
_symmetry.space_group_name_H-M   'P 1'
#
loop_
_entity.id
_entity.type
_entity.pdbx_description
1 polymer ?
#
loop_
_entity_poly.entity_id
_entity_poly.type
_entity_poly.pdbx_seq_one_letter_code
_entity_poly.pdbx_strand_id
1 'polypeptide(L)'
;MTVRMWVEAAGIVDLPSLLVAASRGDVHRELRGAGVSKLGQRQKLSALVAPHWEALALKERGNEAYRESRFEAAAGAYSRALAVLPCAYTDLALACYSNRAAQQMREPEAALADTLHVLRYDPANPKAVARRRVYEQALQGA
;
A
#
# COMPACT_ATOMS: atom_id res chain seq x y z
N MET A 1 5.18 5.13 23.74
CA MET A 1 4.07 5.09 22.76
C MET A 1 4.62 5.58 21.42
N THR A 2 4.59 4.76 20.37
CA THR A 2 5.13 5.13 19.05
C THR A 2 4.12 5.99 18.28
N VAL A 3 4.59 6.82 17.33
CA VAL A 3 3.72 7.70 16.51
C VAL A 3 2.63 6.89 15.80
N ARG A 4 2.96 5.66 15.35
CA ARG A 4 2.01 4.75 14.70
C ARG A 4 0.85 4.36 15.61
N MET A 5 1.13 3.96 16.86
CA MET A 5 0.08 3.56 17.81
C MET A 5 -0.89 4.70 18.13
N TRP A 6 -0.38 5.93 18.16
CA TRP A 6 -1.22 7.10 18.39
C TRP A 6 -2.11 7.42 17.18
N VAL A 7 -1.57 7.38 15.96
CA VAL A 7 -2.34 7.61 14.72
C VAL A 7 -3.49 6.61 14.62
N GLU A 8 -3.23 5.34 14.92
CA GLU A 8 -4.23 4.27 14.94
C GLU A 8 -5.29 4.51 16.04
N ALA A 9 -4.88 4.86 17.27
CA ALA A 9 -5.80 5.15 18.37
C ALA A 9 -6.64 6.43 18.14
N ALA A 10 -6.12 7.40 17.41
CA ALA A 10 -6.80 8.65 17.07
C ALA A 10 -7.77 8.51 15.88
N GLY A 11 -7.87 7.34 15.26
CA GLY A 11 -8.76 7.10 14.11
C GLY A 11 -8.41 7.96 12.89
N ILE A 12 -7.15 8.39 12.76
CA ILE A 12 -6.70 9.24 11.67
C ILE A 12 -6.47 8.37 10.44
N VAL A 13 -7.32 8.58 9.44
CA VAL A 13 -7.34 7.81 8.19
C VAL A 13 -7.10 8.69 6.96
N ASP A 14 -6.49 9.87 7.12
CA ASP A 14 -6.07 10.71 6.00
C ASP A 14 -4.93 11.70 6.35
N LEU A 15 -4.12 12.03 5.34
CA LEU A 15 -2.99 12.96 5.47
C LEU A 15 -3.42 14.37 5.94
N PRO A 16 -4.50 14.98 5.43
CA PRO A 16 -5.04 16.23 5.98
C PRO A 16 -5.38 16.12 7.47
N SER A 17 -6.11 15.09 7.90
CA SER A 17 -6.45 14.84 9.30
C SER A 17 -5.21 14.65 10.17
N LEU A 18 -4.19 13.96 9.66
CA LEU A 18 -2.90 13.82 10.35
C LEU A 18 -2.19 15.15 10.53
N LEU A 19 -2.17 16.00 9.51
CA LEU A 19 -1.56 17.33 9.56
C LEU A 19 -2.30 18.26 10.51
N VAL A 20 -3.64 18.21 10.52
CA VAL A 20 -4.49 18.96 11.45
C VAL A 20 -4.28 18.50 12.89
N ALA A 21 -4.27 17.18 13.14
CA ALA A 21 -4.06 16.64 14.47
C ALA A 21 -2.64 16.94 14.98
N ALA A 22 -1.61 16.81 14.13
CA ALA A 22 -0.23 17.20 14.45
C ALA A 22 -0.06 18.72 14.67
N SER A 23 -1.08 19.52 14.31
CA SER A 23 -1.13 20.97 14.52
C SER A 23 -1.78 21.38 15.84
N ARG A 24 -2.42 20.45 16.58
CA ARG A 24 -3.07 20.74 17.86
C ARG A 24 -2.09 20.74 19.04
N GLY A 25 -2.34 21.64 19.99
CA GLY A 25 -1.49 21.96 21.17
C GLY A 25 -1.23 20.79 22.13
N ASP A 26 -2.22 19.92 22.29
CA ASP A 26 -2.25 18.71 23.11
C ASP A 26 -1.36 17.59 22.53
N VAL A 27 -1.44 17.37 21.21
CA VAL A 27 -0.63 16.38 20.49
C VAL A 27 0.86 16.68 20.56
N HIS A 28 1.24 17.96 20.67
CA HIS A 28 2.63 18.38 20.89
C HIS A 28 3.26 17.87 22.19
N ARG A 29 2.47 17.54 23.22
CA ARG A 29 3.00 17.04 24.49
C ARG A 29 3.39 15.56 24.35
N GLU A 30 2.55 14.77 23.69
CA GLU A 30 2.79 13.35 23.41
C GLU A 30 3.89 13.16 22.36
N LEU A 31 3.87 13.95 21.28
CA LEU A 31 4.91 13.95 20.26
C LEU A 31 6.28 14.35 20.81
N ARG A 32 6.34 15.29 21.78
CA ARG A 32 7.59 15.59 22.51
C ARG A 32 8.07 14.42 23.35
N GLY A 33 7.17 13.71 24.02
CA GLY A 33 7.49 12.47 24.73
C GLY A 33 8.05 11.38 23.81
N ALA A 34 7.73 11.43 22.51
CA ALA A 34 8.27 10.58 21.46
C ALA A 34 9.48 11.17 20.70
N GLY A 35 10.04 12.31 21.13
CA GLY A 35 11.25 12.90 20.54
C GLY A 35 11.03 13.86 19.35
N VAL A 36 9.77 14.23 19.07
CA VAL A 36 9.40 15.14 17.97
C VAL A 36 9.18 16.56 18.53
N SER A 37 10.25 17.37 18.56
CA SER A 37 10.38 18.69 19.18
C SER A 37 10.19 19.96 18.31
N LYS A 38 10.26 19.97 16.95
CA LYS A 38 10.18 21.22 16.14
C LYS A 38 9.54 21.08 14.74
N LEU A 39 8.99 22.18 14.20
CA LEU A 39 8.30 22.33 12.89
C LEU A 39 8.95 21.58 11.71
N GLY A 40 10.29 21.52 11.64
CA GLY A 40 11.01 20.76 10.62
C GLY A 40 10.75 19.25 10.65
N GLN A 41 10.38 18.69 11.81
CA GLN A 41 9.98 17.29 11.92
C GLN A 41 8.54 17.04 11.43
N ARG A 42 7.67 18.06 11.38
CA ARG A 42 6.36 17.95 10.72
C ARG A 42 6.51 17.83 9.21
N GLN A 43 7.38 18.64 8.61
CA GLN A 43 7.74 18.54 7.20
C GLN A 43 8.40 17.19 6.90
N LYS A 44 9.30 16.74 7.78
CA LYS A 44 9.96 15.44 7.65
C LYS A 44 8.99 14.27 7.78
N LEU A 45 8.04 14.35 8.73
CA LEU A 45 6.98 13.35 8.91
C LEU A 45 6.02 13.35 7.71
N SER A 46 5.58 14.52 7.26
CA SER A 46 4.74 14.67 6.06
C SER A 46 5.43 14.08 4.83
N ALA A 47 6.70 14.38 4.60
CA ALA A 47 7.47 13.79 3.50
C ALA A 47 7.61 12.26 3.62
N LEU A 48 7.69 11.72 4.84
CA LEU A 48 7.80 10.29 5.07
C LEU A 48 6.47 9.55 4.83
N VAL A 49 5.34 10.15 5.17
CA VAL A 49 4.01 9.52 5.11
C VAL A 49 3.21 9.87 3.85
N ALA A 50 3.55 10.96 3.15
CA ALA A 50 2.86 11.36 1.92
C ALA A 50 2.88 10.26 0.85
N PRO A 51 4.01 9.56 0.58
CA PRO A 51 4.02 8.47 -0.41
C PRO A 51 3.06 7.33 -0.05
N HIS A 52 2.94 7.02 1.25
CA HIS A 52 1.99 6.02 1.72
C HIS A 52 0.55 6.43 1.44
N TRP A 53 0.20 7.70 1.70
CA TRP A 53 -1.14 8.21 1.51
C TRP A 53 -1.55 8.29 0.04
N GLU A 54 -0.62 8.74 -0.81
CA GLU A 54 -0.80 8.78 -2.26
C GLU A 54 -0.99 7.37 -2.83
N ALA A 55 -0.15 6.41 -2.42
CA ALA A 55 -0.28 5.02 -2.81
C ALA A 55 -1.61 4.40 -2.36
N LEU A 56 -2.10 4.75 -1.16
CA LEU A 56 -3.40 4.27 -0.67
C LEU A 56 -4.55 4.78 -1.54
N ALA A 57 -4.54 6.06 -1.90
CA ALA A 57 -5.54 6.65 -2.80
C ALA A 57 -5.50 6.01 -4.20
N LEU A 58 -4.31 5.72 -4.72
CA LEU A 58 -4.14 5.02 -6.00
C LEU A 58 -4.66 3.58 -5.93
N LYS A 59 -4.40 2.87 -4.83
CA LYS A 59 -4.97 1.53 -4.59
C LYS A 59 -6.49 1.57 -4.57
N GLU A 60 -7.11 2.54 -3.88
CA GLU A 60 -8.57 2.65 -3.86
C GLU A 60 -9.17 2.98 -5.24
N ARG A 61 -8.51 3.83 -6.02
CA ARG A 61 -8.89 4.05 -7.43
C ARG A 61 -8.79 2.76 -8.26
N GLY A 62 -7.77 1.93 -8.01
CA GLY A 62 -7.65 0.61 -8.62
C GLY A 62 -8.78 -0.32 -8.23
N ASN A 63 -9.18 -0.31 -6.95
CA ASN A 63 -10.31 -1.09 -6.45
C ASN A 63 -11.64 -0.64 -7.08
N GLU A 64 -11.84 0.68 -7.23
CA GLU A 64 -13.01 1.24 -7.91
C GLU A 64 -13.08 0.80 -9.37
N ALA A 65 -12.00 0.99 -10.13
CA ALA A 65 -11.91 0.53 -11.51
C ALA A 65 -12.16 -0.98 -11.64
N TYR A 66 -11.66 -1.78 -10.69
CA TYR A 66 -11.92 -3.22 -10.65
C TYR A 66 -13.41 -3.54 -10.47
N ARG A 67 -14.12 -2.85 -9.56
CA ARG A 67 -15.57 -3.06 -9.34
C ARG A 67 -16.39 -2.73 -10.58
N GLU A 68 -15.90 -1.82 -11.42
CA GLU A 68 -16.52 -1.45 -12.70
C GLU A 68 -16.02 -2.31 -13.87
N SER A 69 -15.30 -3.41 -13.60
CA SER A 69 -14.72 -4.32 -14.61
C SER A 69 -13.71 -3.64 -15.57
N ARG A 70 -13.13 -2.51 -15.17
CA ARG A 70 -12.08 -1.79 -15.91
C ARG A 70 -10.69 -2.32 -15.52
N PHE A 71 -10.39 -3.56 -15.88
CA PHE A 71 -9.21 -4.30 -15.37
C PHE A 71 -7.86 -3.67 -15.74
N GLU A 72 -7.70 -3.17 -16.97
CA GLU A 72 -6.47 -2.47 -17.40
C GLU A 72 -6.24 -1.18 -16.60
N ALA A 73 -7.31 -0.41 -16.36
CA ALA A 73 -7.24 0.80 -15.55
C ALA A 73 -6.91 0.47 -14.09
N ALA A 74 -7.46 -0.62 -13.56
CA ALA A 74 -7.14 -1.12 -12.23
C ALA A 74 -5.66 -1.50 -12.11
N ALA A 75 -5.14 -2.29 -13.06
CA ALA A 75 -3.73 -2.68 -13.11
C ALA A 75 -2.78 -1.46 -13.19
N GLY A 76 -3.15 -0.44 -13.99
CA GLY A 76 -2.42 0.81 -14.07
C GLY A 76 -2.44 1.62 -12.78
N ALA A 77 -3.55 1.63 -12.05
CA ALA A 77 -3.65 2.30 -10.75
C ALA A 77 -2.77 1.61 -9.69
N TYR A 78 -2.78 0.27 -9.60
CA TYR A 78 -1.91 -0.47 -8.69
C TYR A 78 -0.42 -0.28 -9.03
N SER A 79 -0.07 -0.26 -10.33
CA SER A 79 1.31 0.01 -10.76
C SER A 79 1.80 1.39 -10.31
N ARG A 80 0.94 2.42 -10.44
CA ARG A 80 1.27 3.76 -9.93
C ARG A 80 1.42 3.77 -8.41
N ALA A 81 0.56 3.06 -7.68
CA ALA A 81 0.68 2.95 -6.22
C ALA A 81 2.03 2.33 -5.82
N LEU A 82 2.45 1.25 -6.49
CA LEU A 82 3.74 0.59 -6.27
C LEU A 82 4.94 1.49 -6.58
N ALA A 83 4.84 2.34 -7.61
CA ALA A 83 5.91 3.27 -7.99
C ALA A 83 6.15 4.38 -6.96
N VAL A 84 5.10 4.77 -6.21
CA VAL A 84 5.20 5.82 -5.18
C VAL A 84 5.71 5.24 -3.85
N LEU A 85 5.48 3.96 -3.58
CA LEU A 85 5.90 3.34 -2.32
C LEU A 85 7.43 3.20 -2.25
N PRO A 86 8.06 3.64 -1.15
CA PRO A 86 9.51 3.52 -0.99
C PRO A 86 9.96 2.07 -0.71
N CYS A 87 9.04 1.21 -0.26
CA CYS A 87 9.31 -0.17 0.13
C CYS A 87 8.29 -1.11 -0.50
N ALA A 88 8.78 -2.14 -1.19
CA ALA A 88 7.97 -3.12 -1.92
C ALA A 88 7.35 -4.22 -1.03
N TYR A 89 7.62 -4.23 0.28
CA TYR A 89 7.23 -5.29 1.21
C TYR A 89 6.22 -4.85 2.29
N THR A 90 5.72 -3.61 2.21
CA THR A 90 4.66 -3.15 3.12
C THR A 90 3.32 -3.82 2.80
N ASP A 91 2.42 -3.93 3.78
CA ASP A 91 1.09 -4.54 3.57
C ASP A 91 0.34 -3.89 2.38
N LEU A 92 0.47 -2.57 2.24
CA LEU A 92 -0.09 -1.82 1.10
C LEU A 92 0.55 -2.23 -0.23
N ALA A 93 1.88 -2.37 -0.28
CA ALA A 93 2.58 -2.84 -1.48
C ALA A 93 2.15 -4.28 -1.82
N LEU A 94 2.13 -5.19 -0.84
CA LEU A 94 1.73 -6.58 -1.04
C LEU A 94 0.28 -6.69 -1.54
N ALA A 95 -0.63 -5.85 -1.03
CA ALA A 95 -2.00 -5.74 -1.53
C ALA A 95 -2.03 -5.26 -2.99
N CYS A 96 -1.24 -4.25 -3.36
CA CYS A 96 -1.15 -3.77 -4.74
C CYS A 96 -0.59 -4.83 -5.70
N TYR A 97 0.49 -5.54 -5.33
CA TYR A 97 1.02 -6.66 -6.12
C TYR A 97 -0.04 -7.75 -6.30
N SER A 98 -0.70 -8.15 -5.20
CA SER A 98 -1.75 -9.18 -5.22
C SER A 98 -2.92 -8.77 -6.12
N ASN A 99 -3.35 -7.51 -6.07
CA ASN A 99 -4.45 -7.03 -6.88
C ASN A 99 -4.07 -6.87 -8.35
N ARG A 100 -2.84 -6.41 -8.64
CA ARG A 100 -2.33 -6.26 -10.00
C ARG A 100 -2.16 -7.62 -10.70
N ALA A 101 -1.59 -8.61 -10.02
CA ALA A 101 -1.48 -9.98 -10.52
C ALA A 101 -2.85 -10.51 -10.99
N ALA A 102 -3.90 -10.26 -10.21
CA ALA A 102 -5.26 -10.70 -10.54
C ALA A 102 -5.82 -10.09 -11.84
N GLN A 103 -5.29 -8.95 -12.30
CA GLN A 103 -5.73 -8.29 -13.54
C GLN A 103 -4.90 -8.70 -14.76
N GLN A 104 -3.75 -9.35 -14.56
CA GLN A 104 -2.79 -9.67 -15.63
C GLN A 104 -3.01 -11.07 -16.21
N MET A 105 -4.27 -11.49 -16.39
CA MET A 105 -4.59 -12.84 -16.90
C MET A 105 -4.04 -13.11 -18.30
N ARG A 106 -3.75 -12.07 -19.07
CA ARG A 106 -3.19 -12.15 -20.43
C ARG A 106 -1.66 -12.23 -20.46
N GLU A 107 -1.01 -11.98 -19.34
CA GLU A 107 0.45 -11.90 -19.19
C GLU A 107 0.88 -12.76 -17.98
N PRO A 108 0.77 -14.10 -18.09
CA PRO A 108 0.92 -15.02 -16.96
C PRO A 108 2.30 -14.94 -16.31
N GLU A 109 3.37 -14.60 -17.04
CA GLU A 109 4.71 -14.38 -16.50
C GLU A 109 4.75 -13.19 -15.55
N ALA A 110 4.15 -12.06 -15.95
CA ALA A 110 4.08 -10.85 -15.12
C ALA A 110 3.21 -11.10 -13.87
N ALA A 111 2.07 -11.77 -14.05
CA ALA A 111 1.18 -12.12 -12.95
C ALA A 111 1.83 -13.08 -11.96
N LEU A 112 2.62 -14.05 -12.45
CA LEU A 112 3.38 -14.96 -11.62
C LEU A 112 4.49 -14.23 -10.85
N ALA A 113 5.22 -13.30 -11.49
CA ALA A 113 6.25 -12.51 -10.82
C ALA A 113 5.69 -11.71 -9.63
N ASP A 114 4.56 -11.02 -9.83
CA ASP A 114 3.87 -10.30 -8.75
C ASP A 114 3.38 -11.26 -7.64
N THR A 115 2.87 -12.42 -8.03
CA THR A 115 2.40 -13.45 -7.07
C THR A 115 3.54 -14.01 -6.22
N LEU A 116 4.68 -14.32 -6.84
CA LEU A 116 5.88 -14.80 -6.15
C LEU A 116 6.48 -13.73 -5.24
N HIS A 117 6.40 -12.45 -5.63
CA HIS A 117 6.80 -11.36 -4.77
C HIS A 117 5.94 -11.31 -3.49
N VAL A 118 4.62 -11.47 -3.59
CA VAL A 118 3.74 -11.56 -2.42
C VAL A 118 4.14 -12.74 -1.54
N LEU A 119 4.31 -13.94 -2.12
CA LEU A 119 4.67 -15.15 -1.38
C LEU A 119 6.05 -15.09 -0.72
N ARG A 120 6.97 -14.26 -1.22
CA ARG A 120 8.27 -14.03 -0.58
C ARG A 120 8.13 -13.39 0.80
N TYR A 121 7.15 -12.50 0.98
CA TYR A 121 6.96 -11.75 2.24
C TYR A 121 5.76 -12.25 3.06
N ASP A 122 4.78 -12.87 2.41
CA ASP A 122 3.63 -13.53 3.02
C ASP A 122 3.43 -14.93 2.40
N PRO A 123 4.24 -15.93 2.82
CA PRO A 123 4.19 -17.28 2.25
C PRO A 123 2.86 -18.01 2.47
N ALA A 124 2.10 -17.59 3.48
CA ALA A 124 0.81 -18.18 3.84
C ALA A 124 -0.38 -17.50 3.16
N ASN A 125 -0.15 -16.50 2.30
CA ASN A 125 -1.21 -15.76 1.64
C ASN A 125 -2.10 -16.69 0.79
N PRO A 126 -3.38 -16.92 1.17
CA PRO A 126 -4.20 -17.92 0.48
C PRO A 126 -4.50 -17.54 -0.97
N LYS A 127 -4.63 -16.23 -1.25
CA LYS A 127 -4.88 -15.72 -2.61
C LYS A 127 -3.65 -15.92 -3.50
N ALA A 128 -2.46 -15.62 -3.00
CA ALA A 128 -1.24 -15.77 -3.78
C ALA A 128 -0.89 -17.24 -4.04
N VAL A 129 -1.07 -18.12 -3.04
CA VAL A 129 -0.88 -19.58 -3.24
C VAL A 129 -1.82 -20.12 -4.31
N ALA A 130 -3.09 -19.73 -4.30
CA ALA A 130 -4.05 -20.15 -5.31
C ALA A 130 -3.66 -19.65 -6.71
N ARG A 131 -3.32 -18.37 -6.84
CA ARG A 131 -2.92 -17.76 -8.13
C ARG A 131 -1.64 -18.36 -8.70
N ARG A 132 -0.65 -18.67 -7.85
CA ARG A 132 0.61 -19.28 -8.30
C ARG A 132 0.34 -20.56 -9.10
N ARG A 133 -0.50 -21.45 -8.56
CA ARG A 133 -0.86 -22.70 -9.25
C ARG A 133 -1.50 -22.43 -10.61
N VAL A 134 -2.40 -21.45 -10.69
CA VAL A 134 -3.09 -21.08 -11.94
C VAL A 134 -2.11 -20.57 -12.99
N TYR A 135 -1.19 -19.67 -12.62
CA TYR A 135 -0.24 -19.10 -13.58
C TYR A 135 0.86 -20.09 -13.97
N GLU A 136 1.33 -20.93 -13.05
CA GLU A 136 2.27 -22.01 -13.37
C GLU A 136 1.65 -23.00 -14.38
N GLN A 137 0.38 -23.35 -14.22
CA GLN A 137 -0.35 -24.20 -15.17
C GLN A 137 -0.50 -23.53 -16.54
N ALA A 138 -0.83 -22.23 -16.58
CA ALA A 138 -0.97 -21.48 -17.82
C ALA A 138 0.34 -21.45 -18.63
N LEU A 139 1.49 -21.33 -17.95
CA LEU A 139 2.80 -21.31 -18.59
C LEU A 139 3.31 -22.68 -19.05
N GLN A 140 2.81 -23.77 -18.46
CA GLN A 140 3.16 -25.14 -18.88
C GLN A 140 2.40 -25.60 -20.12
N GLY A 141 1.28 -24.95 -20.44
CA GLY A 141 0.43 -25.27 -21.59
C GLY A 141 0.56 -24.32 -22.79
N ALA A 142 1.45 -23.33 -22.72
CA ALA A 142 1.75 -22.38 -23.79
C ALA A 142 2.93 -22.85 -24.65
#